data_AF-A0A5N9ELR6-F1
#
_entry.id   AF-A0A5N9ELR6-F1
#
_cell.length_a   1.000
_cell.length_b   1.000
_cell.length_c   1.000
_cell.angle_alpha   90.00
_cell.angle_beta   90.00
_cell.angle_gamma   90.00
#
_symmetry.space_group_name_H-M   'P 1'
#
loop_
_entity.id
_entity.type
_entity.pdbx_description
1 polymer ?
#
loop_
_entity_poly.entity_id
_entity_poly.type
_entity_poly.pdbx_seq_one_letter_code
_entity_poly.pdbx_strand_id
1 'polypeptide(L)'
;MFRTNARVSETFDQIGLLSHDDRLPTHADHAKMGSAAQCPDYGVFEFGNLFSEAILGRPYDDLTKDEAADFVARFEHKVSDHMPLWIRLSLPVK
;
A
#
# COMPACT_ATOMS: atom_id res chain seq x y z
N MET A 1 -12.20 -2.56 -3.10
CA MET A 1 -11.94 -1.53 -2.07
C MET A 1 -10.89 -2.13 -1.15
N PHE A 2 -9.70 -1.52 -1.08
CA PHE A 2 -8.55 -2.08 -0.37
C PHE A 2 -8.42 -1.41 0.99
N ARG A 3 -8.26 -2.20 2.06
CA ARG A 3 -8.22 -1.70 3.44
C ARG A 3 -6.79 -1.63 3.91
N THR A 4 -6.34 -0.46 4.35
CA THR A 4 -4.89 -0.19 4.47
C THR A 4 -4.43 0.11 5.87
N ASN A 5 -5.34 0.31 6.82
CA ASN A 5 -5.00 0.54 8.22
C ASN A 5 -4.83 -0.78 8.99
N ALA A 6 -4.13 -0.75 10.13
CA ALA A 6 -3.90 -1.95 10.94
C ALA A 6 -5.19 -2.61 11.45
N ARG A 7 -6.25 -1.82 11.68
CA ARG A 7 -7.57 -2.31 12.08
C ARG A 7 -8.39 -2.91 10.94
N VAL A 8 -7.90 -2.80 9.70
CA VAL A 8 -8.53 -3.31 8.47
C VAL A 8 -10.00 -2.87 8.39
N SER A 9 -10.25 -1.62 8.80
CA SER A 9 -11.58 -1.04 8.97
C SER A 9 -11.79 0.20 8.12
N GLU A 10 -10.70 0.82 7.67
CA GLU A 10 -10.74 2.04 6.88
C GLU A 10 -10.33 1.78 5.44
N THR A 11 -11.03 2.47 4.55
CA THR A 11 -10.81 2.46 3.11
C THR A 11 -10.50 3.88 2.71
N PHE A 12 -9.24 4.15 2.44
CA PHE A 12 -8.80 5.46 1.99
C PHE A 12 -8.72 5.43 0.47
N ASP A 13 -9.84 5.74 -0.17
CA ASP A 13 -9.94 5.73 -1.61
C ASP A 13 -9.59 7.12 -2.14
N GLN A 14 -8.29 7.33 -2.41
CA GLN A 14 -7.73 8.03 -3.59
C GLN A 14 -6.33 8.58 -3.28
N ILE A 15 -5.41 8.35 -4.21
CA ILE A 15 -4.10 9.02 -4.26
C ILE A 15 -4.09 9.88 -5.52
N GLY A 16 -3.91 11.19 -5.34
CA GLY A 16 -3.66 12.11 -6.43
C GLY A 16 -2.18 12.44 -6.52
N LEU A 17 -1.54 12.16 -7.65
CA LEU A 17 -0.21 12.65 -7.97
C LEU A 17 -0.36 13.87 -8.88
N LEU A 18 0.17 15.01 -8.43
CA LEU A 18 0.19 16.25 -9.21
C LEU A 18 1.64 16.60 -9.54
N SER A 19 1.92 16.77 -10.83
CA SER A 19 3.24 17.13 -11.33
C SER A 19 3.12 18.01 -12.57
N HIS A 20 4.12 18.87 -12.78
CA HIS A 20 4.32 19.60 -14.04
C HIS A 20 5.40 18.92 -14.92
N ASP A 21 5.94 17.79 -14.48
CA ASP A 21 6.94 17.03 -15.23
C ASP A 21 6.24 16.05 -16.17
N ASP A 22 6.26 16.37 -17.46
CA ASP A 22 5.61 15.59 -18.53
C ASP A 22 6.20 14.17 -18.71
N ARG A 23 7.33 13.87 -18.06
CA ARG A 23 7.90 12.51 -18.04
C ARG A 23 7.19 11.58 -17.06
N LEU A 24 6.40 12.13 -16.14
CA LEU A 24 5.66 11.37 -15.14
C LEU A 24 4.28 10.96 -15.68
N PRO A 25 3.76 9.79 -15.28
CA PRO A 25 2.44 9.33 -15.71
C PRO A 25 1.34 10.30 -15.27
N THR A 26 0.36 10.49 -16.14
CA THR A 26 -0.83 11.28 -15.87
C THR A 26 -2.02 10.37 -15.56
N HIS A 27 -3.16 10.96 -15.16
CA HIS A 27 -4.40 10.19 -14.98
C HIS A 27 -4.84 9.42 -16.23
N ALA A 28 -4.43 9.86 -17.43
CA ALA A 28 -4.73 9.17 -18.68
C ALA A 28 -3.94 7.84 -18.85
N ASP A 29 -2.85 7.67 -18.10
CA ASP A 29 -1.98 6.49 -18.19
C ASP A 29 -2.41 5.34 -17.26
N HIS A 30 -3.50 5.50 -16.50
CA HIS A 30 -4.00 4.52 -15.52
C HIS A 30 -4.00 3.08 -16.08
N ALA A 31 -4.54 2.87 -17.28
CA ALA A 31 -4.67 1.55 -17.88
C ALA A 31 -3.32 0.85 -18.19
N LYS A 32 -2.21 1.60 -18.21
CA LYS A 32 -0.87 1.10 -18.50
C LYS A 32 -0.02 0.94 -17.24
N MET A 33 -0.46 1.45 -16.09
CA MET A 33 0.28 1.35 -14.83
C MET A 33 0.46 -0.11 -14.42
N GLY A 34 1.66 -0.48 -14.00
CA GLY A 34 2.01 -1.86 -13.60
C GLY A 34 1.94 -2.94 -14.68
N SER A 35 1.64 -2.58 -15.94
CA SER A 35 1.53 -3.55 -17.05
C SER A 35 2.86 -4.18 -17.48
N ALA A 36 4.00 -3.59 -17.10
CA ALA A 36 5.33 -4.09 -17.39
C ALA A 36 6.28 -3.88 -16.19
N ALA A 37 7.31 -4.73 -16.11
CA ALA A 37 8.29 -4.69 -15.03
C ALA A 37 9.07 -3.36 -14.90
N GLN A 38 9.05 -2.52 -15.95
CA GLN A 38 9.75 -1.24 -16.00
C GLN A 38 8.83 -0.03 -16.27
N CYS A 39 7.51 -0.20 -16.33
CA CYS A 39 6.59 0.93 -16.51
C CYS A 39 6.33 1.67 -15.20
N PRO A 40 5.82 2.91 -15.21
CA PRO A 40 5.36 3.54 -13.98
C PRO A 40 4.28 2.69 -13.28
N ASP A 41 4.24 2.78 -11.96
CA ASP A 41 3.33 2.00 -11.14
C ASP A 41 3.19 2.64 -9.76
N TYR A 42 2.03 2.49 -9.13
CA TYR A 42 1.81 2.99 -7.78
C TYR A 42 0.74 2.17 -7.07
N GLY A 43 0.80 2.19 -5.75
CA GLY A 43 -0.20 1.53 -4.94
C GLY A 43 -0.02 1.82 -3.46
N VAL A 44 -0.96 1.30 -2.70
CA VAL A 44 -0.96 1.32 -1.24
C VAL A 44 -0.64 -0.07 -0.73
N PHE A 45 0.03 -0.17 0.41
CA PHE A 45 0.25 -1.46 1.05
C PHE A 45 -0.92 -1.84 1.95
N GLU A 46 -1.24 -3.14 2.00
CA GLU A 46 -2.11 -3.69 3.04
C GLU A 46 -1.26 -3.92 4.29
N PHE A 47 -1.22 -2.95 5.21
CA PHE A 47 -0.33 -3.08 6.37
C PHE A 47 -0.64 -4.29 7.23
N GLY A 48 -1.92 -4.59 7.45
CA GLY A 48 -2.35 -5.74 8.24
C GLY A 48 -1.75 -7.03 7.70
N ASN A 49 -1.98 -7.33 6.42
CA ASN A 49 -1.42 -8.52 5.79
C ASN A 49 0.10 -8.47 5.66
N LEU A 50 0.69 -7.37 5.20
CA LEU A 50 2.15 -7.28 5.02
C LEU A 50 2.91 -7.61 6.32
N PHE A 51 2.47 -7.03 7.43
CA PHE A 51 3.12 -7.27 8.71
C PHE A 51 2.73 -8.62 9.33
N SER A 52 1.51 -9.09 9.13
CA SER A 52 1.12 -10.43 9.60
C SER A 52 1.94 -11.51 8.89
N GLU A 53 2.12 -11.39 7.58
CA GLU A 53 2.98 -12.29 6.81
C GLU A 53 4.45 -12.17 7.26
N ALA A 54 4.97 -10.97 7.45
CA ALA A 54 6.36 -10.76 7.85
C ALA A 54 6.67 -11.22 9.29
N ILE A 55 5.73 -11.06 10.23
CA ILE A 55 5.95 -11.34 11.66
C ILE A 55 5.49 -12.76 12.02
N LEU A 56 4.35 -13.19 11.47
CA LEU A 56 3.66 -14.44 11.85
C LEU A 56 3.71 -15.50 10.74
N GLY A 57 4.15 -15.16 9.53
CA GLY A 57 4.23 -16.09 8.41
C GLY A 57 2.87 -16.46 7.79
N ARG A 58 1.80 -15.72 8.11
CA ARG A 58 0.45 -15.97 7.59
C ARG A 58 -0.35 -14.67 7.41
N PRO A 59 -1.32 -14.64 6.49
CA PRO A 59 -2.24 -13.51 6.31
C PRO A 59 -2.94 -13.12 7.61
N TYR A 60 -3.28 -11.84 7.74
CA TYR A 60 -4.06 -11.29 8.85
C TYR A 60 -5.47 -11.90 8.92
N ASP A 61 -6.07 -12.19 7.76
CA ASP A 61 -7.39 -12.81 7.66
C ASP A 61 -7.44 -14.24 8.24
N ASP A 62 -6.27 -14.88 8.40
CA ASP A 62 -6.14 -16.22 8.99
C ASP A 62 -5.97 -16.17 10.52
N LEU A 63 -5.92 -14.98 11.13
CA LEU A 63 -5.77 -14.81 12.57
C LEU A 63 -7.11 -15.03 13.29
N THR A 64 -7.06 -15.69 14.44
CA THR A 64 -8.20 -15.70 15.37
C THR A 64 -8.45 -14.31 15.92
N LYS A 65 -9.64 -14.09 16.48
CA LYS A 65 -10.01 -12.79 17.06
C LYS A 65 -9.03 -12.30 18.14
N ASP A 66 -8.54 -13.21 18.97
CA ASP A 66 -7.61 -12.87 20.05
C ASP A 66 -6.20 -12.57 19.51
N GLU A 67 -5.75 -13.33 18.51
CA GLU A 67 -4.48 -13.08 17.81
C GLU A 67 -4.49 -11.75 17.05
N ALA A 68 -5.59 -11.45 16.35
CA ALA A 68 -5.78 -10.19 15.66
C ALA A 68 -5.78 -9.00 16.64
N ALA A 69 -6.42 -9.14 17.81
CA ALA A 69 -6.43 -8.12 18.84
C ALA A 69 -5.03 -7.86 19.42
N ASP A 70 -4.27 -8.91 19.76
CA ASP A 70 -2.88 -8.79 20.21
C ASP A 70 -1.98 -8.20 19.12
N PHE A 71 -2.17 -8.63 17.87
CA PHE A 71 -1.42 -8.12 16.73
C PHE A 71 -1.64 -6.61 16.55
N VAL A 72 -2.90 -6.15 16.49
CA VAL A 72 -3.25 -4.73 16.33
C VAL A 72 -2.74 -3.89 17.51
N ALA A 73 -2.79 -4.39 18.74
CA ALA A 73 -2.28 -3.66 19.91
C ALA A 73 -0.77 -3.33 19.80
N ARG A 74 0.00 -4.10 19.02
CA ARG A 74 1.43 -3.84 18.80
C ARG A 74 1.70 -2.65 17.85
N PHE A 75 0.71 -2.22 17.07
CA PHE A 75 0.85 -1.13 16.09
C PHE A 75 0.82 0.25 16.73
N GLU A 76 0.02 0.43 17.78
CA GLU A 76 -0.23 1.71 18.44
C GLU A 76 1.04 2.38 19.00
N HIS A 77 2.15 1.63 19.07
CA HIS A 77 3.40 2.08 19.67
C HIS A 77 4.59 2.25 18.71
N LYS A 78 4.52 1.82 17.44
CA LYS A 78 5.74 1.74 16.58
C LYS A 78 5.60 2.14 15.11
N VAL A 79 4.40 2.18 14.54
CA VAL A 79 4.20 2.58 13.14
C VAL A 79 2.96 3.46 13.10
N SER A 80 3.12 4.70 12.65
CA SER A 80 1.97 5.59 12.40
C SER A 80 1.07 4.97 11.33
N ASP A 81 -0.24 5.10 11.52
CA ASP A 81 -1.30 4.68 10.58
C ASP A 81 -1.28 5.39 9.23
N HIS A 82 -0.34 6.33 9.01
CA HIS A 82 -0.17 7.00 7.74
C HIS A 82 0.21 6.01 6.64
N MET A 83 -0.60 5.99 5.58
CA MET A 83 -0.52 5.04 4.48
C MET A 83 0.78 5.22 3.66
N PRO A 84 1.69 4.24 3.65
CA PRO A 84 2.85 4.26 2.80
C PRO A 84 2.35 4.04 1.38
N LEU A 85 2.59 5.06 0.58
CA LEU A 85 2.52 4.99 -0.86
C LEU A 85 3.83 4.42 -1.36
N TRP A 86 3.77 3.43 -2.25
CA TRP A 86 4.90 3.17 -3.12
C TRP A 86 4.60 3.76 -4.49
N ILE A 87 5.65 4.34 -5.08
CA ILE A 87 5.64 4.84 -6.44
C ILE A 87 6.88 4.29 -7.13
N ARG A 88 6.68 3.67 -8.28
CA ARG A 88 7.72 3.32 -9.22
C ARG A 88 7.65 4.30 -10.39
N LEU A 89 8.70 5.08 -10.56
CA LEU A 89 8.83 6.00 -11.68
C LEU A 89 9.61 5.33 -12.81
N SER A 90 9.33 5.73 -14.05
CA SER A 90 10.18 5.34 -15.19
C SER A 90 11.63 5.78 -14.94
N LEU A 91 12.57 4.99 -15.43
CA LEU A 91 13.96 5.41 -15.47
C LEU A 91 14.10 6.67 -16.34
N PRO A 92 14.99 7.61 -15.99
CA PRO A 92 15.29 8.74 -16.85
C PRO A 92 15.77 8.23 -18.21
N VAL A 93 15.14 8.71 -19.28
CA VAL A 93 15.67 8.51 -20.64
C VAL A 93 16.87 9.44 -20.79
N LYS A 94 18.02 8.90 -21.20
CA LYS A 94 19.20 9.71 -21.55
C LYS A 94 18.97 10.48 -22.84
#